data_AF-A0AAW2QX85-F1
#
_entry.id   AF-A0AAW2QX85-F1
#
_cell.length_a   1.000
_cell.length_b   1.000
_cell.length_c   1.000
_cell.angle_alpha   90.00
_cell.angle_beta   90.00
_cell.angle_gamma   90.00
#
_symmetry.space_group_name_H-M   'P 1'
#
loop_
_entity.id
_entity.type
_entity.pdbx_description
1 polymer ?
#
loop_
_entity_poly.entity_id
_entity_poly.type
_entity_poly.pdbx_seq_one_letter_code
_entity_poly.pdbx_strand_id
1 'polypeptide(L)'
;MVQGDDDDDGDRRMRKSWRYVKVKMEGVGIGRKIDVTRYHSYEALTHALIHNMFANYIDESGEVGDYAIMYQDKRGDWMMLPTDHHHHHILPWERFVEVVQRLEIIVRKEK
;
A
#
# COMPACT_ATOMS: atom_id res chain seq x y z
N MET A 1 14.01 -1.98 46.82
CA MET A 1 12.83 -2.50 46.10
C MET A 1 12.19 -1.31 45.40
N VAL A 2 12.38 -1.21 44.08
CA VAL A 2 11.33 -1.35 43.03
C VAL A 2 10.45 -0.08 42.99
N GLN A 3 10.27 0.68 41.90
CA GLN A 3 10.08 0.33 40.49
C GLN A 3 10.43 1.57 39.63
N GLY A 4 10.94 1.35 38.41
CA GLY A 4 11.10 2.40 37.39
C GLY A 4 9.84 2.56 36.55
N ASP A 5 9.50 3.80 36.24
CA ASP A 5 8.32 4.21 35.46
C ASP A 5 8.73 5.18 34.35
N ASP A 6 9.58 4.76 33.42
CA ASP A 6 9.90 5.55 32.23
C ASP A 6 10.39 4.59 31.15
N ASP A 7 9.53 4.10 30.22
CA ASP A 7 9.93 3.57 28.88
C ASP A 7 8.77 3.00 28.00
N ASP A 8 7.50 3.42 28.16
CA ASP A 8 6.35 2.82 27.42
C ASP A 8 5.77 3.68 26.27
N ASP A 9 6.32 4.87 25.99
CA ASP A 9 5.82 5.75 24.90
C ASP A 9 6.48 5.46 23.52
N GLY A 10 7.68 4.89 23.53
CA GLY A 10 8.45 4.56 22.31
C GLY A 10 7.83 3.44 21.48
N ASP A 11 7.36 2.37 22.14
CA ASP A 11 6.75 1.21 21.48
C ASP A 11 5.42 1.58 20.79
N ARG A 12 4.56 2.36 21.45
CA ARG A 12 3.27 2.78 20.88
C ARG A 12 3.41 3.64 19.63
N ARG A 13 4.40 4.54 19.58
CA ARG A 13 4.65 5.39 18.41
C ARG A 13 5.24 4.58 17.25
N MET A 14 6.11 3.61 17.54
CA MET A 14 6.73 2.75 16.53
C MET A 14 5.71 1.79 15.90
N ARG A 15 4.82 1.18 16.71
CA ARG A 15 3.73 0.33 16.22
C ARG A 15 2.67 1.10 15.43
N LYS A 16 2.46 2.39 15.72
CA LYS A 16 1.60 3.26 14.90
C LYS A 16 2.24 3.58 13.55
N SER A 17 3.54 3.86 13.49
CA SER A 17 4.22 4.24 12.24
C SER A 17 4.22 3.12 11.19
N TRP A 18 4.36 1.87 11.63
CA TRP A 18 4.30 0.67 10.77
C TRP A 18 2.99 0.55 9.98
N ARG A 19 1.88 1.05 10.52
CA ARG A 19 0.55 0.94 9.89
C ARG A 19 0.40 1.83 8.67
N TYR A 20 1.27 2.83 8.53
CA TYR A 20 1.12 3.81 7.48
C TYR A 20 2.12 3.58 6.34
N VAL A 21 1.57 3.27 5.18
CA VAL A 21 2.30 3.00 3.96
C VAL A 21 2.34 4.26 3.10
N LYS A 22 3.50 4.57 2.53
CA LYS A 22 3.64 5.62 1.53
C LYS A 22 3.19 5.09 0.18
N VAL A 23 2.29 5.81 -0.47
CA VAL A 23 1.80 5.54 -1.82
C VAL A 23 2.30 6.62 -2.77
N LYS A 24 2.80 6.20 -3.93
CA LYS A 24 3.12 7.08 -5.06
C LYS A 24 2.37 6.62 -6.31
N MET A 25 2.20 7.52 -7.26
CA MET A 25 1.71 7.20 -8.59
C MET A 25 2.72 7.74 -9.60
N GLU A 26 3.05 6.94 -10.61
CA GLU A 26 3.88 7.32 -11.73
C GLU A 26 3.26 8.56 -12.43
N GLY A 27 4.10 9.53 -12.79
CA GLY A 27 3.64 10.83 -13.31
C GLY A 27 3.11 11.82 -12.26
N VAL A 28 2.91 11.42 -10.99
CA VAL A 28 2.38 12.31 -9.93
C VAL A 28 3.48 12.67 -8.92
N GLY A 29 3.88 13.95 -8.89
CA GLY A 29 4.91 14.46 -7.98
C GLY A 29 4.52 14.49 -6.48
N ILE A 30 3.28 14.10 -6.14
CA ILE A 30 2.74 14.12 -4.78
C ILE A 30 2.46 12.69 -4.31
N GLY A 31 3.17 12.25 -3.27
CA GLY A 31 2.90 10.99 -2.58
C GLY A 31 1.88 11.16 -1.45
N ARG A 32 1.06 10.14 -1.21
CA ARG A 32 0.11 10.07 -0.08
C ARG A 32 0.56 9.05 0.95
N LYS A 33 0.04 9.15 2.17
CA LYS A 33 0.31 8.21 3.26
C LYS A 33 -1.02 7.63 3.72
N ILE A 34 -1.19 6.31 3.62
CA ILE A 34 -2.44 5.61 3.93
C ILE A 34 -2.24 4.66 5.10
N ASP A 35 -3.28 4.46 5.91
CA ASP A 35 -3.31 3.41 6.92
C ASP A 35 -3.81 2.12 6.27
N VAL A 36 -2.90 1.18 6.01
CA VAL A 36 -3.24 -0.06 5.30
C VAL A 36 -4.11 -0.98 6.17
N THR A 37 -4.10 -0.81 7.50
CA THR A 37 -4.91 -1.64 8.43
C THR A 37 -6.41 -1.36 8.35
N ARG A 38 -6.81 -0.28 7.66
CA ARG A 38 -8.23 0.07 7.45
C ARG A 38 -8.91 -0.76 6.36
N TYR A 39 -8.13 -1.49 5.57
CA TYR A 39 -8.65 -2.35 4.50
C TYR A 39 -8.56 -3.82 4.94
N HIS A 40 -9.37 -4.66 4.31
CA HIS A 40 -9.48 -6.09 4.63
C HIS A 40 -9.20 -7.00 3.41
N SER A 41 -8.90 -6.42 2.25
CA SER A 41 -8.60 -7.15 1.03
C SER A 41 -7.78 -6.32 0.04
N TYR A 42 -7.10 -7.00 -0.87
CA TYR A 42 -6.39 -6.37 -1.99
C TYR A 42 -7.32 -5.54 -2.86
N GLU A 43 -8.54 -6.04 -3.11
CA GLU A 43 -9.56 -5.33 -3.88
C GLU A 43 -9.98 -4.02 -3.20
N ALA A 44 -10.24 -4.03 -1.88
CA ALA A 44 -10.62 -2.84 -1.13
C ALA A 44 -9.50 -1.78 -1.11
N LEU A 45 -8.25 -2.23 -0.95
CA LEU A 45 -7.08 -1.35 -1.04
C LEU A 45 -6.96 -0.73 -2.43
N THR A 46 -6.97 -1.57 -3.48
CA THR A 46 -6.88 -1.14 -4.88
C THR A 46 -7.97 -0.14 -5.21
N HIS A 47 -9.22 -0.45 -4.86
CA HIS A 47 -10.35 0.44 -5.11
C HIS A 47 -10.17 1.79 -4.41
N ALA A 48 -9.73 1.81 -3.15
CA ALA A 48 -9.50 3.06 -2.42
C ALA A 48 -8.32 3.88 -2.97
N LEU A 49 -7.25 3.24 -3.41
CA LEU A 49 -6.14 3.94 -4.04
C LEU A 49 -6.62 4.61 -5.33
N ILE A 50 -7.32 3.86 -6.16
CA ILE A 50 -7.62 4.25 -7.54
C ILE A 50 -8.80 5.21 -7.58
N HIS A 51 -9.94 4.82 -6.99
CA HIS A 51 -11.15 5.62 -7.05
C HIS A 51 -11.21 6.74 -6.00
N ASN A 52 -10.48 6.63 -4.88
CA ASN A 52 -10.58 7.61 -3.81
C ASN A 52 -9.35 8.52 -3.67
N MET A 53 -8.16 8.06 -4.07
CA MET A 53 -6.94 8.88 -3.96
C MET A 53 -6.44 9.42 -5.29
N PHE A 54 -6.54 8.63 -6.36
CA PHE A 54 -5.94 8.97 -7.64
C PHE A 54 -6.94 9.11 -8.80
N ALA A 55 -8.24 9.14 -8.53
CA ALA A 55 -9.29 9.20 -9.57
C ALA A 55 -9.13 10.37 -10.54
N ASN A 56 -8.69 11.53 -10.07
CA ASN A 56 -8.47 12.72 -10.91
C ASN A 56 -7.20 12.64 -11.79
N TYR A 57 -6.36 11.60 -11.59
CA TYR A 57 -5.12 11.38 -12.32
C TYR A 57 -5.22 10.18 -13.28
N ILE A 58 -6.37 9.50 -13.28
CA ILE A 58 -6.69 8.42 -14.21
C ILE A 58 -7.53 9.04 -15.31
N ASP A 59 -7.12 8.82 -16.56
CA ASP A 59 -7.64 9.49 -17.76
C ASP A 59 -9.18 9.47 -17.86
N GLU A 60 -9.72 10.50 -18.51
CA GLU A 60 -11.15 10.75 -18.75
C GLU A 60 -11.88 9.65 -19.54
N SER A 61 -11.15 8.64 -20.02
CA SER A 61 -11.70 7.52 -20.79
C SER A 61 -12.60 6.59 -19.97
N GLY A 62 -12.62 6.70 -18.62
CA GLY A 62 -13.47 5.88 -17.74
C GLY A 62 -13.13 4.39 -17.71
N GLU A 63 -12.31 3.93 -18.67
CA GLU A 63 -11.57 2.70 -18.63
C GLU A 63 -10.56 2.81 -17.50
N VAL A 64 -10.56 1.78 -16.68
CA VAL A 64 -9.53 1.47 -15.72
C VAL A 64 -8.24 1.25 -16.52
N GLY A 65 -7.56 2.34 -16.92
CA GLY A 65 -6.41 2.29 -17.82
C GLY A 65 -5.41 1.28 -17.29
N ASP A 66 -4.77 0.49 -18.15
CA ASP A 66 -3.93 -0.63 -17.74
C ASP A 66 -2.94 -0.13 -16.67
N TYR A 67 -3.14 -0.49 -15.41
CA TYR A 67 -2.33 -0.02 -14.30
C TYR A 67 -1.85 -1.22 -13.52
N ALA A 68 -0.65 -1.10 -12.96
CA ALA A 68 -0.11 -2.06 -12.02
C ALA A 68 0.11 -1.38 -10.69
N ILE A 69 -0.36 -2.01 -9.62
CA ILE A 69 0.05 -1.65 -8.27
C ILE A 69 1.25 -2.51 -7.93
N MET A 70 2.36 -1.86 -7.59
CA MET A 70 3.52 -2.50 -7.02
C MET A 70 3.63 -2.16 -5.54
N TYR A 71 4.12 -3.11 -4.76
CA TYR A 71 4.44 -2.89 -3.36
C TYR A 71 5.90 -3.27 -3.09
N GLN A 72 6.54 -2.50 -2.22
CA GLN A 72 7.85 -2.82 -1.71
C GLN A 72 7.70 -3.61 -0.42
N ASP A 73 8.31 -4.79 -0.34
CA ASP A 73 8.32 -5.59 0.88
C ASP A 73 9.42 -5.10 1.86
N LYS A 74 9.53 -5.76 3.01
CA LYS A 74 10.55 -5.46 4.04
C LYS A 74 11.99 -5.67 3.58
N ARG A 75 12.22 -6.48 2.55
CA ARG A 75 13.55 -6.72 1.96
C ARG A 75 13.93 -5.63 0.95
N GLY A 76 12.98 -4.78 0.58
CA GLY A 76 13.17 -3.73 -0.41
C GLY A 76 12.85 -4.17 -1.83
N ASP A 77 12.36 -5.39 -2.03
CA ASP A 77 11.99 -5.93 -3.33
C ASP A 77 10.63 -5.38 -3.75
N TRP A 78 10.54 -4.92 -5.00
CA TRP A 78 9.28 -4.49 -5.60
C TRP A 78 8.56 -5.69 -6.19
N MET A 79 7.38 -5.98 -5.65
CA MET A 79 6.50 -7.04 -6.13
C MET A 79 5.21 -6.44 -6.68
N MET A 80 4.66 -7.07 -7.70
CA MET A 80 3.34 -6.71 -8.21
C MET A 80 2.27 -7.19 -7.22
N LEU A 81 1.31 -6.32 -6.92
CA LEU A 81 0.14 -6.68 -6.14
C LEU A 81 -0.70 -7.65 -6.98
N PRO A 82 -1.06 -8.85 -6.47
CA PRO A 82 -1.85 -9.79 -7.25
C PRO A 82 -3.26 -9.23 -7.44
N THR A 83 -3.54 -8.77 -8.66
CA THR A 83 -4.89 -8.36 -9.09
C THR A 83 -5.70 -9.52 -9.65
N ASP A 84 -5.05 -10.66 -9.91
CA ASP A 84 -5.66 -11.84 -10.49
C ASP A 84 -5.37 -13.10 -9.64
N HIS A 85 -6.38 -13.95 -9.49
CA HIS A 85 -6.40 -15.12 -8.62
C HIS A 85 -5.48 -16.27 -9.08
N HIS A 86 -4.80 -16.14 -10.22
CA HIS A 86 -3.95 -17.19 -10.78
C HIS A 86 -2.55 -17.34 -10.16
N HIS A 87 -2.17 -16.52 -9.19
CA HIS A 87 -0.89 -16.68 -8.50
C HIS A 87 -1.04 -17.65 -7.33
N HIS A 88 -0.47 -18.85 -7.48
CA HIS A 88 -0.43 -19.91 -6.44
C HIS A 88 0.29 -19.48 -5.13
N HIS A 89 0.80 -18.25 -5.06
CA HIS A 89 1.56 -17.67 -3.95
C HIS A 89 1.02 -16.29 -3.52
N ILE A 90 -0.30 -16.11 -3.49
CA ILE A 90 -0.90 -14.90 -2.91
C ILE A 90 -0.72 -14.93 -1.39
N LEU A 91 -0.06 -13.91 -0.84
CA LEU A 91 0.02 -13.73 0.61
C LEU A 91 -1.38 -13.46 1.16
N PRO A 92 -1.78 -14.05 2.30
CA PRO A 92 -3.01 -13.61 2.95
C PRO A 92 -2.88 -12.14 3.36
N TRP A 93 -4.00 -11.41 3.34
CA TRP A 93 -4.05 -9.96 3.57
C TRP A 93 -3.30 -9.54 4.85
N GLU A 94 -3.51 -10.27 5.95
CA GLU A 94 -2.87 -9.99 7.24
C GLU A 94 -1.33 -9.99 7.12
N ARG A 95 -0.77 -10.95 6.37
CA ARG A 95 0.68 -11.03 6.12
C ARG A 95 1.15 -9.92 5.21
N PHE A 96 0.34 -9.49 4.25
CA PHE A 96 0.67 -8.38 3.38
C PHE A 96 0.82 -7.07 4.16
N VAL A 97 -0.12 -6.76 5.06
CA VAL A 97 -0.07 -5.61 5.97
C VAL A 97 1.23 -5.62 6.81
N GLU A 98 1.73 -6.81 7.15
CA GLU A 98 2.99 -6.99 7.87
C GLU A 98 4.27 -6.93 7.02
N VAL A 99 4.20 -6.87 5.69
CA VAL A 99 5.43 -6.82 4.87
C VAL A 99 5.50 -5.56 4.01
N VAL A 100 4.35 -4.95 3.71
CA VAL A 100 4.29 -3.77 2.85
C VAL A 100 4.93 -2.56 3.51
N GLN A 101 5.92 -1.98 2.83
CA GLN A 101 6.57 -0.73 3.25
C GLN A 101 6.16 0.45 2.37
N ARG A 102 5.98 0.21 1.07
CA ARG A 102 5.62 1.24 0.08
C ARG A 102 4.68 0.65 -0.97
N LEU A 103 3.90 1.53 -1.57
CA LEU A 103 3.02 1.24 -2.68
C LEU A 103 3.32 2.23 -3.81
N GLU A 104 3.30 1.73 -5.04
CA GLU A 104 3.48 2.53 -6.24
C GLU A 104 2.47 2.10 -7.30
N ILE A 105 1.74 3.05 -7.85
CA ILE A 105 0.79 2.84 -8.94
C ILE A 105 1.49 3.22 -10.23
N ILE A 106 1.61 2.29 -11.15
CA ILE A 106 2.30 2.47 -12.43
C ILE A 106 1.24 2.42 -13.53
N VAL A 107 1.22 3.43 -14.39
CA VAL A 107 0.38 3.44 -15.59
C VAL A 107 1.08 2.64 -16.67
N ARG A 108 0.49 1.54 -17.11
CA ARG A 108 0.94 0.77 -18.26
C ARG A 108 0.35 1.44 -19.49
N LYS A 109 1.12 2.35 -20.08
CA LYS A 109 0.78 2.87 -21.41
C LYS A 109 1.19 1.81 -22.43
N GLU A 110 0.21 1.20 -23.08
CA GLU A 110 0.47 0.52 -24.35
C GLU A 110 0.94 1.59 -25.36
N LYS A 111 2.07 1.33 -25.99
CA LYS A 111 2.78 2.27 -26.87
C LYS A 111 2.33 2.12 -28.31
#